data_AF-A0A177WIJ0-F1
#
_entry.id   AF-A0A177WIJ0-F1
#
_cell.length_a   1.000
_cell.length_b   1.000
_cell.length_c   1.000
_cell.angle_alpha   90.00
_cell.angle_beta   90.00
_cell.angle_gamma   90.00
#
_symmetry.space_group_name_H-M   'P 1'
#
loop_
_entity.id
_entity.type
_entity.pdbx_description
1 polymer ?
#
loop_
_entity_poly.entity_id
_entity_poly.type
_entity_poly.pdbx_seq_one_letter_code
_entity_poly.pdbx_strand_id
1 'polypeptide(L)'
;MVALGYALIAASTGVRLGTPSKPGVALALSPDGSCGGSSGYRCDTGECCSQYGYCGTTAAYCSVGCQKSFGICTGATSTSIVVTSAVPSSAPPSSAAPSPTGSHPVSPDGTCGAKFGYQCDIGECCSQYGYCGVTSDYCSVGCQNGFGICTGTGTTTMSIVTSAASSSAAPSPTGSHPVSPDGTCGAKFGYQCDIGECCSQYGYCGVTSDYCSVGCQNGFGTCTGATTITGTSASATSTSTSPAYVPPNPNLSAPIITTCKSPKQFALTFDDGPTTNVPAILDMLKTNNVKATFFVNGKNFADLALEPYISILRRAYTEGHQIASHTLTHPDLTSLNAAQMWTEMSQNDILIRNIIGKSPVYMRPPYGSINALVLSAMATWGYQVVTWNLDSGDWAHNNDSNMIAENDASYANDMAGHPIPATPFISLQHDFVINEINWALHVITKFKNLGYSFVTVGECLGVPASQWYR
;
A
#
# COMPACT_ATOMS: atom_id res chain seq x y z
N MET A 1 -43.46 -51.87 -33.47
CA MET A 1 -42.95 -52.77 -32.42
C MET A 1 -41.77 -52.09 -31.75
N VAL A 2 -41.94 -51.65 -30.51
CA VAL A 2 -41.03 -51.76 -29.35
C VAL A 2 -41.59 -50.82 -28.27
N ALA A 3 -41.64 -51.34 -27.06
CA ALA A 3 -42.51 -50.95 -25.96
C ALA A 3 -42.01 -49.72 -25.18
N LEU A 4 -42.96 -48.88 -24.78
CA LEU A 4 -42.87 -47.95 -23.65
C LEU A 4 -43.53 -48.63 -22.45
N GLY A 5 -42.82 -48.78 -21.33
CA GLY A 5 -43.34 -49.37 -20.11
C GLY A 5 -42.44 -49.10 -18.91
N TYR A 6 -42.97 -48.32 -17.96
CA TYR A 6 -42.35 -47.82 -16.73
C TYR A 6 -41.79 -48.91 -15.80
N ALA A 7 -40.70 -48.59 -15.10
CA ALA A 7 -40.36 -49.17 -13.80
C ALA A 7 -39.73 -48.10 -12.89
N LEU A 8 -40.41 -47.79 -11.77
CA LEU A 8 -39.85 -47.09 -10.63
C LEU A 8 -38.76 -47.96 -9.98
N ILE A 9 -37.60 -47.36 -9.69
CA ILE A 9 -36.65 -47.89 -8.71
C ILE A 9 -36.21 -46.74 -7.81
N ALA A 10 -36.54 -46.87 -6.53
CA ALA A 10 -36.04 -46.03 -5.46
C ALA A 10 -34.54 -46.27 -5.25
N ALA A 11 -33.74 -45.20 -5.23
CA ALA A 11 -32.34 -45.24 -4.82
C ALA A 11 -32.16 -44.43 -3.53
N SER A 12 -31.77 -45.15 -2.48
CA SER A 12 -31.49 -44.70 -1.14
C SER A 12 -30.35 -43.67 -1.06
N THR A 13 -30.55 -42.68 -0.20
CA THR A 13 -29.52 -41.78 0.33
C THR A 13 -28.39 -42.56 1.02
N GLY A 14 -27.20 -42.53 0.44
CA GLY A 14 -25.96 -43.04 1.04
C GLY A 14 -24.99 -41.90 1.32
N VAL A 15 -25.04 -41.34 2.52
CA VAL A 15 -24.00 -40.46 3.06
C VAL A 15 -22.75 -41.33 3.29
N ARG A 16 -21.64 -41.01 2.61
CA ARG A 16 -20.32 -41.58 2.93
C ARG A 16 -19.83 -40.96 4.23
N LEU A 17 -20.00 -41.69 5.33
CA LEU A 17 -19.26 -41.45 6.57
C LEU A 17 -17.81 -41.90 6.36
N GLY A 18 -16.87 -40.97 6.52
CA GLY A 18 -15.45 -41.25 6.57
C GLY A 18 -15.12 -42.20 7.72
N THR A 19 -14.15 -43.07 7.49
CA THR A 19 -13.66 -44.07 8.44
C THR A 19 -12.94 -43.41 9.64
N PRO A 20 -12.99 -44.03 10.83
CA PRO A 20 -12.30 -43.52 12.02
C PRO A 20 -10.78 -43.73 11.90
N SER A 21 -10.02 -42.66 12.06
CA SER A 21 -8.56 -42.66 12.10
C SER A 21 -8.01 -43.26 13.40
N LYS A 22 -6.91 -43.98 13.22
CA LYS A 22 -6.11 -44.80 14.14
C LYS A 22 -5.57 -44.03 15.38
N PRO A 23 -5.30 -44.70 16.52
CA PRO A 23 -4.78 -44.05 17.74
C PRO A 23 -3.39 -43.46 17.54
N GLY A 24 -3.16 -42.33 18.22
CA GLY A 24 -2.11 -41.34 17.92
C GLY A 24 -0.67 -41.81 18.05
N VAL A 25 0.08 -41.58 16.99
CA VAL A 25 1.55 -41.52 16.99
C VAL A 25 1.94 -40.15 17.56
N ALA A 26 2.78 -40.10 18.58
CA ALA A 26 3.33 -38.85 19.08
C ALA A 26 4.16 -38.19 17.96
N LEU A 27 3.72 -37.02 17.49
CA LEU A 27 4.38 -36.25 16.43
C LEU A 27 5.81 -35.86 16.87
N ALA A 28 6.77 -35.97 15.95
CA ALA A 28 8.17 -35.60 16.20
C ALA A 28 8.34 -34.07 16.28
N LEU A 29 9.37 -33.62 17.01
CA LEU A 29 9.71 -32.19 17.10
C LEU A 29 10.23 -31.68 15.75
N SER A 30 9.85 -30.46 15.38
CA SER A 30 10.29 -29.82 14.14
C SER A 30 11.81 -29.54 14.12
N PRO A 31 12.56 -29.98 13.09
CA PRO A 31 13.99 -29.69 12.95
C PRO A 31 14.30 -28.34 12.29
N ASP A 32 13.34 -27.75 11.58
CA ASP A 32 13.52 -26.56 10.74
C ASP A 32 12.46 -25.47 10.96
N GLY A 33 11.59 -25.65 11.96
CA GLY A 33 10.51 -24.74 12.29
C GLY A 33 9.19 -24.99 11.54
N SER A 34 9.14 -25.97 10.64
CA SER A 34 7.90 -26.39 9.97
C SER A 34 7.02 -27.32 10.83
N CYS A 35 5.71 -27.21 10.76
CA CYS A 35 4.76 -27.97 11.59
C CYS A 35 3.40 -28.17 10.92
N GLY A 36 2.59 -29.09 11.42
CA GLY A 36 1.23 -29.34 10.93
C GLY A 36 1.06 -30.70 10.25
N GLY A 37 -0.19 -31.02 9.85
CA GLY A 37 -0.54 -32.34 9.31
C GLY A 37 0.20 -32.71 8.02
N SER A 38 0.61 -31.69 7.25
CA SER A 38 1.35 -31.84 5.99
C SER A 38 2.83 -32.19 6.20
N SER A 39 3.44 -31.70 7.28
CA SER A 39 4.84 -31.96 7.61
C SER A 39 5.02 -33.13 8.59
N GLY A 40 3.98 -33.44 9.37
CA GLY A 40 4.03 -34.51 10.39
C GLY A 40 4.82 -34.13 11.65
N TYR A 41 5.23 -32.87 11.78
CA TYR A 41 6.01 -32.35 12.90
C TYR A 41 5.20 -31.43 13.80
N ARG A 42 5.58 -31.38 15.08
CA ARG A 42 5.04 -30.46 16.09
C ARG A 42 6.10 -29.47 16.57
N CYS A 43 5.65 -28.33 17.08
CA CYS A 43 6.49 -27.28 17.64
C CYS A 43 7.01 -27.62 19.04
N ASP A 44 8.04 -26.89 19.45
CA ASP A 44 8.62 -27.05 20.78
C ASP A 44 7.72 -26.46 21.87
N THR A 45 8.04 -26.77 23.12
CA THR A 45 7.24 -26.43 24.28
C THR A 45 7.10 -24.92 24.42
N GLY A 46 5.87 -24.43 24.36
CA GLY A 46 5.54 -23.00 24.47
C GLY A 46 5.35 -22.29 23.13
N GLU A 47 5.59 -22.98 22.02
CA GLU A 47 5.36 -22.48 20.67
C GLU A 47 4.04 -23.02 20.10
N CYS A 48 3.37 -22.23 19.26
CA CYS A 48 2.27 -22.72 18.45
C CYS A 48 2.65 -22.90 16.99
N CYS A 49 2.07 -23.94 16.39
CA CYS A 49 2.01 -24.13 14.96
C CYS A 49 0.96 -23.21 14.34
N SER A 50 1.39 -22.21 13.59
CA SER A 50 0.50 -21.28 12.88
C SER A 50 -0.31 -21.97 11.79
N GLN A 51 -1.37 -21.32 11.31
CA GLN A 51 -2.15 -21.79 10.16
C GLN A 51 -1.33 -21.93 8.87
N TYR A 52 -0.17 -21.28 8.79
CA TYR A 52 0.76 -21.36 7.67
C TYR A 52 1.80 -22.48 7.81
N GLY A 53 1.74 -23.26 8.90
CA GLY A 53 2.61 -24.43 9.09
C GLY A 53 3.99 -24.13 9.66
N TYR A 54 4.12 -23.06 10.45
CA TYR A 54 5.39 -22.68 11.11
C TYR A 54 5.24 -22.45 12.61
N CYS A 55 6.29 -22.81 13.37
CA CYS A 55 6.38 -22.65 14.82
C CYS A 55 6.75 -21.24 15.25
N GLY A 56 6.14 -20.75 16.33
CA GLY A 56 6.52 -19.48 16.93
C GLY A 56 5.78 -19.15 18.23
N THR A 57 6.25 -18.12 18.92
CA THR A 57 5.77 -17.68 20.25
C THR A 57 5.10 -16.31 20.26
N THR A 58 5.12 -15.58 19.13
CA THR A 58 4.56 -14.22 19.07
C THR A 58 3.05 -14.23 18.90
N ALA A 59 2.41 -13.07 19.09
CA ALA A 59 0.96 -12.94 18.92
C ALA A 59 0.48 -13.41 17.53
N ALA A 60 1.30 -13.30 16.48
CA ALA A 60 0.97 -13.81 15.14
C ALA A 60 0.79 -15.34 15.09
N TYR A 61 1.45 -16.08 15.98
CA TYR A 61 1.38 -17.55 16.07
C TYR A 61 0.39 -17.99 17.16
N CYS A 62 0.32 -17.24 18.26
CA CYS A 62 -0.44 -17.58 19.45
C CYS A 62 -1.89 -17.07 19.49
N SER A 63 -2.30 -16.26 18.51
CA SER A 63 -3.66 -15.71 18.43
C SER A 63 -4.59 -16.64 17.63
N VAL A 64 -5.23 -16.14 16.56
CA VAL A 64 -6.19 -16.90 15.75
C VAL A 64 -5.42 -17.79 14.77
N GLY A 65 -5.76 -19.08 14.70
CA GLY A 65 -5.13 -20.03 13.77
C GLY A 65 -4.07 -20.96 14.39
N CYS A 66 -3.95 -21.00 15.71
CA CYS A 66 -3.07 -21.95 16.40
C CYS A 66 -3.56 -23.41 16.24
N GLN A 67 -2.79 -24.23 15.53
CA GLN A 67 -3.08 -25.65 15.32
C GLN A 67 -2.72 -26.46 16.57
N LYS A 68 -3.65 -26.55 17.52
CA LYS A 68 -3.45 -27.15 18.86
C LYS A 68 -2.91 -28.59 18.87
N SER A 69 -3.13 -29.35 17.79
CA SER A 69 -2.59 -30.71 17.63
C SER A 69 -1.08 -30.74 17.36
N PHE A 70 -0.48 -29.61 16.98
CA PHE A 70 0.91 -29.47 16.53
C PHE A 70 1.69 -28.40 17.32
N GLY A 71 1.10 -27.74 18.31
CA GLY A 71 1.76 -26.77 19.19
C GLY A 71 0.75 -26.04 20.07
N ILE A 72 1.19 -25.56 21.24
CA ILE A 72 0.35 -24.83 22.19
C ILE A 72 1.17 -23.67 22.76
N CYS A 73 0.68 -22.45 22.60
CA CYS A 73 1.30 -21.29 23.25
C CYS A 73 1.04 -21.30 24.75
N THR A 74 2.10 -21.26 25.53
CA THR A 74 2.05 -21.06 26.98
C THR A 74 2.89 -19.83 27.34
N GLY A 75 2.24 -18.67 27.43
CA GLY A 75 2.87 -17.46 27.96
C GLY A 75 2.76 -17.42 29.48
N ALA A 76 3.90 -17.26 30.16
CA ALA A 76 4.08 -17.06 31.60
C ALA A 76 3.75 -18.24 32.53
N THR A 77 4.69 -19.16 32.72
CA THR A 77 4.70 -20.01 33.91
C THR A 77 5.12 -19.20 35.12
N SER A 78 4.18 -19.05 36.05
CA SER A 78 4.38 -18.60 37.42
C SER A 78 5.47 -19.42 38.12
N THR A 79 6.48 -18.74 38.65
CA THR A 79 7.27 -19.24 39.77
C THR A 79 7.22 -18.20 40.88
N SER A 80 6.49 -18.54 41.94
CA SER A 80 6.37 -17.77 43.16
C SER A 80 7.74 -17.60 43.81
N ILE A 81 8.21 -16.35 43.93
CA ILE A 81 9.29 -15.98 44.86
C ILE A 81 8.80 -14.79 45.68
N VAL A 82 8.89 -14.95 46.99
CA VAL A 82 8.51 -14.02 48.04
C VAL A 82 9.28 -12.71 47.89
N VAL A 83 8.58 -11.58 47.81
CA VAL A 83 9.17 -10.24 47.95
C VAL A 83 8.75 -9.69 49.30
N THR A 84 9.70 -9.69 50.23
CA THR A 84 9.69 -8.80 51.41
C THR A 84 10.07 -7.38 50.99
N SER A 85 9.27 -6.43 51.44
CA SER A 85 9.46 -4.99 51.32
C SER A 85 10.77 -4.50 51.95
N ALA A 86 11.51 -3.67 51.23
CA ALA A 86 12.20 -2.50 51.78
C ALA A 86 12.72 -1.59 50.65
N VAL A 87 12.26 -0.34 50.66
CA VAL A 87 12.91 0.79 49.98
C VAL A 87 14.11 1.21 50.84
N PRO A 88 15.21 1.75 50.28
CA PRO A 88 15.27 3.21 50.22
C PRO A 88 15.86 3.79 48.94
N SER A 89 15.32 4.98 48.65
CA SER A 89 15.79 6.05 47.79
C SER A 89 17.30 6.36 47.94
N SER A 90 17.99 6.46 46.81
CA SER A 90 19.06 7.46 46.60
C SER A 90 19.51 7.46 45.13
N ALA A 91 19.11 8.48 44.40
CA ALA A 91 19.77 8.89 43.16
C ALA A 91 21.09 9.62 43.50
N PRO A 92 22.16 9.38 42.74
CA PRO A 92 23.24 10.35 42.55
C PRO A 92 23.24 10.91 41.11
N PRO A 93 23.92 12.04 40.88
CA PRO A 93 23.60 12.97 39.82
C PRO A 93 24.15 12.56 38.45
N SER A 94 23.50 13.12 37.43
CA SER A 94 24.01 13.22 36.07
C SER A 94 25.45 13.78 36.07
N SER A 95 26.41 12.92 35.73
CA SER A 95 27.73 13.32 35.29
C SER A 95 27.79 13.14 33.78
N ALA A 96 27.72 14.26 33.07
CA ALA A 96 28.11 14.33 31.67
C ALA A 96 29.62 14.06 31.53
N ALA A 97 29.98 13.10 30.68
CA ALA A 97 31.28 13.00 29.97
C ALA A 97 31.30 11.73 29.09
N PRO A 98 32.12 11.65 28.02
CA PRO A 98 32.62 12.67 27.11
C PRO A 98 32.15 12.42 25.66
N SER A 99 32.30 13.42 24.81
CA SER A 99 32.23 13.26 23.35
C SER A 99 33.53 12.62 22.82
N PRO A 100 33.49 11.65 21.90
CA PRO A 100 34.65 11.31 21.09
C PRO A 100 34.44 11.69 19.62
N THR A 101 35.36 12.53 19.18
CA THR A 101 35.88 12.76 17.83
C THR A 101 35.87 11.57 16.86
N GLY A 102 35.49 11.82 15.59
CA GLY A 102 36.29 11.40 14.43
C GLY A 102 35.73 10.36 13.43
N SER A 103 35.25 10.86 12.28
CA SER A 103 35.61 10.42 10.91
C SER A 103 35.60 8.92 10.55
N HIS A 104 34.45 8.26 10.58
CA HIS A 104 34.24 7.01 9.85
C HIS A 104 33.31 7.25 8.64
N PRO A 105 33.59 6.70 7.45
CA PRO A 105 32.67 6.80 6.31
C PRO A 105 31.34 6.10 6.61
N VAL A 106 30.25 6.59 6.00
CA VAL A 106 28.92 5.96 6.10
C VAL A 106 28.97 4.59 5.42
N SER A 107 28.39 3.60 6.08
CA SER A 107 28.38 2.21 5.61
C SER A 107 27.70 2.06 4.24
N PRO A 108 28.37 1.45 3.25
CA PRO A 108 27.78 1.20 1.93
C PRO A 108 26.88 -0.04 1.87
N ASP A 109 26.95 -0.93 2.86
CA ASP A 109 26.29 -2.25 2.86
C ASP A 109 25.57 -2.58 4.19
N GLY A 110 25.49 -1.60 5.10
CA GLY A 110 24.85 -1.73 6.39
C GLY A 110 25.73 -2.33 7.49
N THR A 111 26.99 -2.69 7.22
CA THR A 111 27.96 -3.11 8.24
C THR A 111 28.62 -1.92 8.94
N CYS A 112 28.83 -2.01 10.25
CA CYS A 112 29.32 -0.88 11.05
C CYS A 112 30.12 -1.32 12.28
N GLY A 113 30.85 -0.39 12.90
CA GLY A 113 31.61 -0.64 14.12
C GLY A 113 33.11 -0.75 13.86
N ALA A 114 33.90 -0.80 14.94
CA ALA A 114 35.36 -0.76 14.87
C ALA A 114 35.97 -1.89 14.02
N LYS A 115 35.26 -3.02 13.88
CA LYS A 115 35.65 -4.15 13.05
C LYS A 115 35.63 -3.82 11.55
N PHE A 116 34.68 -3.00 11.12
CA PHE A 116 34.44 -2.68 9.71
C PHE A 116 34.89 -1.26 9.35
N GLY A 117 35.10 -0.39 10.34
CA GLY A 117 35.57 0.98 10.14
C GLY A 117 34.54 1.93 9.55
N TYR A 118 33.26 1.52 9.49
CA TYR A 118 32.13 2.30 8.99
C TYR A 118 31.18 2.71 10.11
N GLN A 119 30.56 3.87 9.95
CA GLN A 119 29.46 4.34 10.80
C GLN A 119 28.11 4.21 10.07
N CYS A 120 27.03 4.17 10.84
CA CYS A 120 25.67 4.19 10.31
C CYS A 120 25.24 5.59 9.89
N ASP A 121 24.19 5.64 9.07
CA ASP A 121 23.65 6.90 8.60
C ASP A 121 22.93 7.65 9.74
N ILE A 122 22.61 8.92 9.50
CA ILE A 122 22.03 9.81 10.51
C ILE A 122 20.71 9.22 11.04
N GLY A 123 20.66 9.01 12.36
CA GLY A 123 19.48 8.49 13.05
C GLY A 123 19.47 6.98 13.27
N GLU A 124 20.45 6.27 12.71
CA GLU A 124 20.64 4.84 12.90
C GLU A 124 21.70 4.55 13.97
N CYS A 125 21.55 3.42 14.65
CA CYS A 125 22.58 2.91 15.55
C CYS A 125 23.30 1.70 14.97
N CYS A 126 24.59 1.63 15.25
CA CYS A 126 25.38 0.43 15.04
C CYS A 126 25.18 -0.57 16.19
N SER A 127 24.52 -1.70 15.92
CA SER A 127 24.27 -2.77 16.89
C SER A 127 25.56 -3.46 17.35
N GLN A 128 25.49 -4.20 18.47
CA GLN A 128 26.60 -5.04 18.95
C GLN A 128 27.06 -6.14 17.96
N TYR A 129 26.20 -6.46 16.99
CA TYR A 129 26.50 -7.44 15.93
C TYR A 129 27.16 -6.81 14.70
N GLY A 130 27.33 -5.48 14.70
CA GLY A 130 28.01 -4.74 13.63
C GLY A 130 27.13 -4.41 12.43
N TYR A 131 25.84 -4.16 12.66
CA TYR A 131 24.88 -3.76 11.63
C TYR A 131 24.10 -2.51 12.03
N CYS A 132 23.78 -1.66 11.04
CA CYS A 132 23.00 -0.45 11.18
C CYS A 132 21.49 -0.71 11.24
N GLY A 133 20.78 0.06 12.06
CA GLY A 133 19.32 0.02 12.12
C GLY A 133 18.71 0.96 13.14
N VAL A 134 17.38 1.06 13.11
CA VAL A 134 16.57 2.02 13.88
C VAL A 134 15.57 1.37 14.84
N THR A 135 15.44 0.04 14.84
CA THR A 135 14.48 -0.66 15.72
C THR A 135 15.04 -0.78 17.14
N SER A 136 14.19 -1.18 18.08
CA SER A 136 14.61 -1.45 19.47
C SER A 136 15.78 -2.41 19.58
N ASP A 137 15.93 -3.34 18.63
CA ASP A 137 16.99 -4.34 18.62
C ASP A 137 18.38 -3.72 18.35
N TYR A 138 18.40 -2.54 17.73
CA TYR A 138 19.59 -1.73 17.46
C TYR A 138 19.74 -0.60 18.49
N CYS A 139 18.63 0.04 18.85
CA CYS A 139 18.61 1.25 19.68
C CYS A 139 18.58 1.02 21.19
N SER A 140 18.23 -0.18 21.66
CA SER A 140 18.05 -0.40 23.10
C SER A 140 19.35 -0.83 23.78
N VAL A 141 19.83 -2.05 23.51
CA VAL A 141 20.96 -2.64 24.23
C VAL A 141 22.09 -2.92 23.23
N GLY A 142 23.24 -2.29 23.43
CA GLY A 142 24.44 -2.54 22.63
C GLY A 142 24.68 -1.55 21.48
N CYS A 143 24.18 -0.31 21.60
CA CYS A 143 24.50 0.73 20.64
C CYS A 143 25.97 1.16 20.73
N GLN A 144 26.72 0.99 19.64
CA GLN A 144 28.10 1.44 19.54
C GLN A 144 28.12 2.94 19.22
N ASN A 145 28.05 3.80 20.24
CA ASN A 145 27.92 5.26 20.11
C ASN A 145 29.03 5.95 19.28
N GLY A 146 30.16 5.28 19.03
CA GLY A 146 31.21 5.77 18.11
C GLY A 146 30.94 5.51 16.63
N PHE A 147 29.89 4.76 16.28
CA PHE A 147 29.56 4.29 14.93
C PHE A 147 28.07 4.43 14.58
N GLY A 148 27.26 5.10 15.41
CA GLY A 148 25.85 5.38 15.17
C GLY A 148 25.15 5.87 16.45
N ILE A 149 24.08 6.64 16.32
CA ILE A 149 23.31 7.18 17.44
C ILE A 149 21.82 7.10 17.09
N CYS A 150 21.02 6.44 17.94
CA CYS A 150 19.56 6.48 17.78
C CYS A 150 19.01 7.83 18.24
N THR A 151 18.47 8.60 17.30
CA THR A 151 17.71 9.80 17.61
C THR A 151 16.25 9.43 17.79
N GLY A 152 15.89 9.01 19.01
CA GLY A 152 14.49 8.95 19.42
C GLY A 152 13.86 10.35 19.44
N THR A 153 12.57 10.43 19.17
CA THR A 153 11.73 11.64 19.25
C THR A 153 11.89 12.36 20.59
N GLY A 154 12.80 13.33 20.64
CA GLY A 154 13.06 14.19 21.78
C GLY A 154 13.53 15.55 21.29
N THR A 155 12.70 16.57 21.49
CA THR A 155 12.99 17.98 21.25
C THR A 155 14.17 18.42 22.13
N THR A 156 15.33 18.64 21.51
CA THR A 156 16.44 19.42 22.10
C THR A 156 16.63 20.69 21.29
N THR A 157 16.17 21.79 21.86
CA THR A 157 16.44 23.14 21.39
C THR A 157 17.95 23.40 21.48
N MET A 158 18.64 23.50 20.34
CA MET A 158 19.98 24.05 20.27
C MET A 158 19.87 25.53 19.90
N SER A 159 20.14 26.39 20.88
CA SER A 159 20.32 27.82 20.68
C SER A 159 21.61 28.05 19.88
N ILE A 160 21.48 28.40 18.60
CA ILE A 160 22.59 28.96 17.83
C ILE A 160 22.66 30.44 18.19
N VAL A 161 23.73 30.81 18.89
CA VAL A 161 24.20 32.19 18.97
C VAL A 161 24.64 32.62 17.57
N THR A 162 23.79 33.37 16.88
CA THR A 162 24.14 34.03 15.62
C THR A 162 24.95 35.28 15.94
N SER A 163 26.26 35.21 15.66
CA SER A 163 27.09 36.39 15.44
C SER A 163 26.55 37.13 14.22
N ALA A 164 26.27 38.41 14.39
CA ALA A 164 25.76 39.29 13.34
C ALA A 164 26.70 39.31 12.13
N ALA A 165 26.18 38.89 10.97
CA ALA A 165 26.73 39.21 9.68
C ALA A 165 25.62 39.82 8.83
N SER A 166 25.91 41.02 8.33
CA SER A 166 25.03 41.99 7.71
C SER A 166 24.16 41.43 6.60
N SER A 167 22.86 41.76 6.66
CA SER A 167 21.90 41.59 5.58
C SER A 167 22.26 42.47 4.39
N SER A 168 22.71 41.85 3.30
CA SER A 168 22.64 42.42 1.96
C SER A 168 21.72 41.54 1.12
N ALA A 169 20.55 42.08 0.78
CA ALA A 169 19.69 41.50 -0.23
C ALA A 169 20.39 41.51 -1.60
N ALA A 170 20.41 40.37 -2.30
CA ALA A 170 20.52 40.24 -3.76
C ALA A 170 20.68 38.75 -4.14
N PRO A 171 20.40 38.32 -5.39
CA PRO A 171 19.40 38.77 -6.37
C PRO A 171 18.50 37.60 -6.84
N SER A 172 17.46 37.93 -7.62
CA SER A 172 16.69 36.97 -8.42
C SER A 172 17.55 36.43 -9.58
N PRO A 173 17.53 35.13 -9.94
CA PRO A 173 18.19 34.66 -11.14
C PRO A 173 17.26 34.71 -12.35
N THR A 174 17.67 35.49 -13.34
CA THR A 174 17.34 35.37 -14.77
C THR A 174 17.94 34.10 -15.39
N GLY A 175 17.19 33.38 -16.24
CA GLY A 175 17.71 32.45 -17.28
C GLY A 175 16.73 31.31 -17.65
N SER A 176 15.97 31.31 -18.75
CA SER A 176 16.30 31.09 -20.18
C SER A 176 16.52 29.62 -20.64
N HIS A 177 16.39 28.62 -19.77
CA HIS A 177 16.49 27.20 -20.17
C HIS A 177 15.10 26.55 -20.37
N PRO A 178 14.90 25.69 -21.39
CA PRO A 178 13.66 24.93 -21.54
C PRO A 178 13.43 23.97 -20.36
N VAL A 179 12.16 23.70 -20.03
CA VAL A 179 11.79 22.72 -19.00
C VAL A 179 12.16 21.32 -19.47
N SER A 180 12.70 20.51 -18.57
CA SER A 180 13.17 19.16 -18.84
C SER A 180 12.06 18.24 -19.35
N PRO A 181 12.24 17.56 -20.50
CA PRO A 181 11.27 16.59 -21.02
C PRO A 181 11.36 15.20 -20.35
N ASP A 182 12.47 14.90 -19.66
CA ASP A 182 12.80 13.56 -19.15
C ASP A 182 13.30 13.55 -17.70
N GLY A 183 13.25 14.71 -17.02
CA GLY A 183 13.71 14.88 -15.65
C GLY A 183 15.21 15.16 -15.50
N THR A 184 15.98 15.24 -16.59
CA THR A 184 17.39 15.68 -16.54
C THR A 184 17.51 17.20 -16.54
N CYS A 185 18.45 17.75 -15.79
CA CYS A 185 18.59 19.19 -15.60
C CYS A 185 20.02 19.62 -15.31
N GLY A 186 20.29 20.93 -15.39
CA GLY A 186 21.60 21.49 -15.09
C GLY A 186 22.37 21.86 -16.35
N ALA A 187 23.50 22.55 -16.16
CA ALA A 187 24.29 23.10 -17.27
C ALA A 187 24.76 22.05 -18.28
N LYS A 188 24.92 20.79 -17.84
CA LYS A 188 25.28 19.65 -18.70
C LYS A 188 24.20 19.33 -19.74
N PHE A 189 22.93 19.43 -19.36
CA PHE A 189 21.80 19.06 -20.19
C PHE A 189 21.09 20.26 -20.79
N GLY A 190 21.32 21.46 -20.26
CA GLY A 190 20.73 22.70 -20.75
C GLY A 190 19.24 22.86 -20.43
N TYR A 191 18.70 22.01 -19.55
CA TYR A 191 17.30 22.00 -19.11
C TYR A 191 17.17 22.45 -17.66
N GLN A 192 16.06 23.10 -17.35
CA GLN A 192 15.63 23.42 -15.98
C GLN A 192 14.50 22.48 -15.53
N CYS A 193 14.32 22.36 -14.23
CA CYS A 193 13.22 21.63 -13.64
C CYS A 193 11.91 22.41 -13.68
N ASP A 194 10.80 21.70 -13.53
CA ASP A 194 9.48 22.32 -13.49
C ASP A 194 9.30 23.13 -12.20
N ILE A 195 8.27 23.97 -12.18
CA ILE A 195 7.98 24.88 -11.07
C ILE A 195 7.84 24.08 -9.77
N GLY A 196 8.62 24.45 -8.75
CA GLY A 196 8.58 23.84 -7.42
C GLY A 196 9.59 22.71 -7.22
N GLU A 197 10.25 22.24 -8.27
CA GLU A 197 11.31 21.24 -8.22
C GLU A 197 12.70 21.89 -8.20
N CYS A 198 13.68 21.21 -7.62
CA CYS A 198 15.08 21.57 -7.81
C CYS A 198 15.86 20.55 -8.62
N CYS A 199 16.81 21.07 -9.38
CA CYS A 199 17.85 20.30 -10.01
C CYS A 199 18.93 19.89 -9.00
N SER A 200 19.01 18.60 -8.70
CA SER A 200 20.03 18.03 -7.80
C SER A 200 21.44 18.19 -8.38
N GLN A 201 22.46 18.02 -7.54
CA GLN A 201 23.87 17.99 -7.95
C GLN A 201 24.20 16.86 -8.96
N TYR A 202 23.35 15.85 -9.05
CA TYR A 202 23.49 14.74 -10.00
C TYR A 202 22.81 15.02 -11.35
N GLY A 203 22.14 16.15 -11.50
CA GLY A 203 21.50 16.58 -12.76
C GLY A 203 20.10 16.01 -12.99
N TYR A 204 19.35 15.78 -11.91
CA TYR A 204 17.95 15.31 -11.96
C TYR A 204 17.01 16.21 -11.17
N CYS A 205 15.78 16.37 -11.64
CA CYS A 205 14.72 17.14 -11.01
C CYS A 205 14.00 16.37 -9.91
N GLY A 206 13.66 17.05 -8.82
CA GLY A 206 12.85 16.47 -7.75
C GLY A 206 12.53 17.47 -6.63
N VAL A 207 11.70 17.01 -5.69
CA VAL A 207 11.13 17.83 -4.61
C VAL A 207 11.47 17.31 -3.19
N THR A 208 12.17 16.18 -3.08
CA THR A 208 12.56 15.62 -1.77
C THR A 208 13.78 16.34 -1.21
N SER A 209 14.10 16.08 0.06
CA SER A 209 15.30 16.62 0.71
C SER A 209 16.59 16.38 -0.09
N ASP A 210 16.68 15.28 -0.81
CA ASP A 210 17.86 14.91 -1.61
C ASP A 210 18.10 15.87 -2.79
N TYR A 211 17.04 16.55 -3.24
CA TYR A 211 17.07 17.55 -4.30
C TYR A 211 17.05 18.97 -3.74
N CYS A 212 16.26 19.19 -2.69
CA CYS A 212 15.97 20.50 -2.13
C CYS A 212 16.92 20.96 -1.02
N SER A 213 17.78 20.08 -0.51
CA SER A 213 18.73 20.42 0.56
C SER A 213 20.10 20.79 -0.03
N VAL A 214 21.12 19.98 0.23
CA VAL A 214 22.50 20.25 -0.18
C VAL A 214 22.66 19.86 -1.65
N GLY A 215 22.94 20.82 -2.53
CA GLY A 215 23.19 20.54 -3.95
C GLY A 215 22.11 21.00 -4.92
N CYS A 216 21.15 21.82 -4.48
CA CYS A 216 20.18 22.46 -5.36
C CYS A 216 20.88 23.46 -6.30
N GLN A 217 20.83 23.20 -7.62
CA GLN A 217 21.38 24.08 -8.64
C GLN A 217 20.39 25.21 -8.95
N ASN A 218 20.47 26.31 -8.20
CA ASN A 218 19.54 27.45 -8.26
C ASN A 218 19.32 28.09 -9.66
N GLY A 219 20.20 27.83 -10.63
CA GLY A 219 20.01 28.26 -12.03
C GLY A 219 19.14 27.33 -12.89
N PHE A 220 18.75 26.17 -12.35
CA PHE A 220 18.02 25.11 -13.05
C PHE A 220 16.84 24.55 -12.25
N GLY A 221 16.44 25.21 -11.16
CA GLY A 221 15.29 24.85 -10.34
C GLY A 221 15.36 25.54 -8.97
N THR A 222 14.20 25.75 -8.35
CA THR A 222 14.09 26.33 -7.01
C THR A 222 12.97 25.62 -6.26
N CYS A 223 13.34 24.90 -5.19
CA CYS A 223 12.36 24.24 -4.33
C CYS A 223 11.46 25.27 -3.66
N THR A 224 10.31 25.49 -4.27
CA THR A 224 9.30 26.46 -3.85
C THR A 224 8.01 25.67 -3.68
N GLY A 225 7.88 25.00 -2.54
CA GLY A 225 6.59 24.46 -2.13
C GLY A 225 5.56 25.59 -2.07
N ALA A 226 4.45 25.43 -2.78
CA ALA A 226 3.23 26.25 -2.75
C ALA A 226 3.41 27.79 -2.86
N THR A 227 2.93 28.33 -3.98
CA THR A 227 2.74 29.75 -4.26
C THR A 227 2.21 30.54 -3.06
N THR A 228 2.93 31.60 -2.71
CA THR A 228 2.56 32.62 -1.73
C THR A 228 1.34 33.40 -2.21
N ILE A 229 0.16 33.21 -1.60
CA ILE A 229 -0.83 34.28 -1.50
C ILE A 229 -0.54 35.01 -0.19
N THR A 230 -0.23 36.30 -0.33
CA THR A 230 -0.10 37.26 0.75
C THR A 230 -1.39 37.36 1.55
N GLY A 231 -1.35 36.95 2.82
CA GLY A 231 -2.47 37.11 3.75
C GLY A 231 -2.14 36.63 5.15
N THR A 232 -1.62 37.54 5.98
CA THR A 232 -1.65 37.55 7.45
C THR A 232 -1.41 36.22 8.20
N SER A 233 -0.25 36.16 8.84
CA SER A 233 0.19 35.16 9.80
C SER A 233 -0.84 34.80 10.86
N ALA A 234 -1.32 33.56 10.81
CA ALA A 234 -1.65 32.79 12.00
C ALA A 234 -0.72 31.59 12.01
N SER A 235 0.10 31.49 13.05
CA SER A 235 0.99 30.36 13.29
C SER A 235 0.13 29.12 13.53
N ALA A 236 -0.03 28.28 12.51
CA ALA A 236 -0.58 26.94 12.66
C ALA A 236 0.59 25.97 12.64
N THR A 237 0.98 25.50 13.82
CA THR A 237 1.77 24.28 13.98
C THR A 237 1.05 23.16 13.23
N SER A 238 1.59 22.72 12.09
CA SER A 238 1.06 21.57 11.35
C SER A 238 1.45 20.30 12.10
N THR A 239 0.76 20.02 13.19
CA THR A 239 0.63 18.67 13.70
C THR A 239 -0.05 17.85 12.60
N SER A 240 0.63 16.84 12.08
CA SER A 240 0.03 15.76 11.30
C SER A 240 -0.96 15.01 12.18
N THR A 241 -2.15 15.59 12.41
CA THR A 241 -3.24 14.95 13.11
C THR A 241 -3.93 14.02 12.13
N SER A 242 -3.94 12.72 12.46
CA SER A 242 -4.81 11.73 11.80
C SER A 242 -6.24 12.29 11.69
N PRO A 243 -6.94 12.08 10.56
CA PRO A 243 -8.31 12.54 10.39
C PRO A 243 -9.18 12.10 11.56
N ALA A 244 -9.85 13.06 12.21
CA ALA A 244 -10.75 12.77 13.30
C ALA A 244 -11.86 11.83 12.80
N TYR A 245 -12.14 10.77 13.58
CA TYR A 245 -13.19 9.81 13.25
C TYR A 245 -14.55 10.50 13.06
N VAL A 246 -15.20 10.23 11.93
CA VAL A 246 -16.56 10.70 11.61
C VAL A 246 -17.51 9.50 11.63
N PRO A 247 -18.41 9.39 12.63
CA PRO A 247 -19.41 8.33 12.67
C PRO A 247 -20.33 8.35 11.44
N PRO A 248 -20.67 7.19 10.85
CA PRO A 248 -21.64 7.11 9.76
C PRO A 248 -23.01 7.69 10.15
N ASN A 249 -23.58 8.50 9.27
CA ASN A 249 -24.96 8.95 9.39
C ASN A 249 -25.91 7.88 8.80
N PRO A 250 -26.75 7.23 9.63
CA PRO A 250 -27.60 6.13 9.17
C PRO A 250 -28.70 6.56 8.18
N ASN A 251 -28.94 7.87 8.03
CA ASN A 251 -29.92 8.41 7.07
C ASN A 251 -29.33 8.65 5.67
N LEU A 252 -28.03 8.46 5.49
CA LEU A 252 -27.36 8.57 4.20
C LEU A 252 -27.13 7.17 3.60
N SER A 253 -27.06 7.10 2.29
CA SER A 253 -26.71 5.87 1.56
C SER A 253 -26.01 6.23 0.26
N ALA A 254 -24.84 5.68 0.03
CA ALA A 254 -24.09 5.94 -1.19
C ALA A 254 -24.78 5.26 -2.37
N PRO A 255 -24.84 5.91 -3.55
CA PRO A 255 -25.31 5.22 -4.76
C PRO A 255 -24.34 4.10 -5.11
N ILE A 256 -24.89 2.95 -5.53
CA ILE A 256 -24.13 1.85 -6.11
C ILE A 256 -24.08 2.06 -7.61
N ILE A 257 -22.87 2.19 -8.15
CA ILE A 257 -22.61 2.42 -9.56
C ILE A 257 -22.09 1.12 -10.17
N THR A 258 -22.91 0.49 -11.01
CA THR A 258 -22.59 -0.79 -11.67
C THR A 258 -22.24 -0.64 -13.14
N THR A 259 -22.63 0.47 -13.79
CA THR A 259 -22.49 0.66 -15.24
C THR A 259 -22.34 2.15 -15.61
N CYS A 260 -21.94 2.44 -16.85
CA CYS A 260 -21.85 3.81 -17.37
C CYS A 260 -23.22 4.38 -17.75
N LYS A 261 -23.30 5.71 -17.80
CA LYS A 261 -24.53 6.42 -18.18
C LYS A 261 -24.78 6.42 -19.68
N SER A 262 -23.73 6.40 -20.50
CA SER A 262 -23.87 6.53 -21.96
C SER A 262 -23.63 5.19 -22.66
N PRO A 263 -24.42 4.85 -23.69
CA PRO A 263 -24.20 3.65 -24.50
C PRO A 263 -22.77 3.57 -25.07
N LYS A 264 -22.29 2.35 -25.34
CA LYS A 264 -20.97 2.11 -25.95
C LYS A 264 -19.77 2.66 -25.16
N GLN A 265 -19.93 2.96 -23.87
CA GLN A 265 -18.80 3.26 -22.99
C GLN A 265 -18.29 2.00 -22.31
N PHE A 266 -16.97 1.87 -22.24
CA PHE A 266 -16.30 0.79 -21.53
C PHE A 266 -15.32 1.40 -20.52
N ALA A 267 -15.61 1.29 -19.23
CA ALA A 267 -14.68 1.64 -18.17
C ALA A 267 -13.84 0.41 -17.80
N LEU A 268 -12.62 0.36 -18.32
CA LEU A 268 -11.62 -0.63 -17.95
C LEU A 268 -11.08 -0.27 -16.56
N THR A 269 -11.21 -1.18 -15.60
CA THR A 269 -10.77 -0.93 -14.23
C THR A 269 -9.90 -2.05 -13.69
N PHE A 270 -8.95 -1.70 -12.82
CA PHE A 270 -8.00 -2.61 -12.20
C PHE A 270 -8.02 -2.44 -10.68
N ASP A 271 -8.15 -3.54 -9.96
CA ASP A 271 -8.16 -3.57 -8.49
C ASP A 271 -6.83 -4.08 -7.93
N ASP A 272 -6.71 -3.97 -6.61
CA ASP A 272 -5.65 -4.51 -5.73
C ASP A 272 -4.25 -3.88 -5.82
N GLY A 273 -4.08 -2.99 -6.79
CA GLY A 273 -2.85 -2.29 -7.09
C GLY A 273 -2.42 -1.19 -6.10
N PRO A 274 -1.28 -0.53 -6.39
CA PRO A 274 -0.46 -0.77 -7.57
C PRO A 274 0.54 -1.90 -7.32
N THR A 275 0.67 -2.80 -8.29
CA THR A 275 1.72 -3.81 -8.34
C THR A 275 2.88 -3.40 -9.26
N THR A 276 3.95 -4.20 -9.30
CA THR A 276 5.07 -3.99 -10.22
C THR A 276 4.70 -4.24 -11.70
N ASN A 277 3.51 -4.77 -11.99
CA ASN A 277 2.98 -4.93 -13.35
C ASN A 277 2.46 -3.60 -13.93
N VAL A 278 2.02 -2.67 -13.07
CA VAL A 278 1.34 -1.44 -13.48
C VAL A 278 2.13 -0.61 -14.48
N PRO A 279 3.47 -0.40 -14.37
CA PRO A 279 4.24 0.29 -15.40
C PRO A 279 4.02 -0.23 -16.82
N ALA A 280 4.03 -1.55 -17.00
CA ALA A 280 3.86 -2.17 -18.30
C ALA A 280 2.39 -2.15 -18.76
N ILE A 281 1.44 -2.20 -17.83
CA ILE A 281 0.03 -1.94 -18.11
C ILE A 281 -0.15 -0.49 -18.62
N LEU A 282 0.44 0.50 -17.96
CA LEU A 282 0.39 1.91 -18.39
C LEU A 282 0.99 2.11 -19.79
N ASP A 283 2.13 1.49 -20.09
CA ASP A 283 2.74 1.52 -21.43
C ASP A 283 1.79 0.95 -22.50
N MET A 284 1.14 -0.17 -22.20
CA MET A 284 0.16 -0.79 -23.09
C MET A 284 -1.06 0.11 -23.29
N LEU A 285 -1.61 0.69 -22.21
CA LEU A 285 -2.76 1.59 -22.26
C LEU A 285 -2.44 2.86 -23.09
N LYS A 286 -1.27 3.45 -22.87
CA LYS A 286 -0.78 4.62 -23.62
C LYS A 286 -0.62 4.31 -25.11
N THR A 287 0.02 3.19 -25.45
CA THR A 287 0.19 2.74 -26.84
C THR A 287 -1.16 2.55 -27.54
N ASN A 288 -2.18 2.12 -26.80
CA ASN A 288 -3.53 1.93 -27.30
C ASN A 288 -4.43 3.17 -27.18
N ASN A 289 -3.94 4.30 -26.69
CA ASN A 289 -4.74 5.50 -26.42
C ASN A 289 -6.00 5.19 -25.57
N VAL A 290 -5.82 4.44 -24.49
CA VAL A 290 -6.88 4.02 -23.54
C VAL A 290 -6.62 4.67 -22.19
N LYS A 291 -7.67 5.20 -21.56
CA LYS A 291 -7.68 5.55 -20.14
C LYS A 291 -8.41 4.48 -19.35
N ALA A 292 -8.02 4.33 -18.09
CA ALA A 292 -8.50 3.29 -17.19
C ALA A 292 -8.68 3.87 -15.78
N THR A 293 -9.28 3.09 -14.89
CA THR A 293 -9.42 3.44 -13.47
C THR A 293 -8.71 2.40 -12.61
N PHE A 294 -7.84 2.84 -11.71
CA PHE A 294 -7.15 1.97 -10.76
C PHE A 294 -7.77 2.14 -9.37
N PHE A 295 -8.36 1.08 -8.83
CA PHE A 295 -8.82 1.03 -7.44
C PHE A 295 -7.65 0.53 -6.58
N VAL A 296 -7.07 1.45 -5.83
CA VAL A 296 -5.76 1.28 -5.21
C VAL A 296 -5.88 0.96 -3.72
N ASN A 297 -5.14 -0.06 -3.30
CA ASN A 297 -4.85 -0.33 -1.90
C ASN A 297 -3.62 0.45 -1.41
N GLY A 298 -3.58 0.71 -0.11
CA GLY A 298 -2.42 1.32 0.50
C GLY A 298 -1.39 0.31 1.03
N LYS A 299 -1.83 -0.85 1.53
CA LYS A 299 -1.02 -1.91 2.14
C LYS A 299 -1.62 -3.30 1.86
N ASN A 300 -1.53 -3.73 0.60
CA ASN A 300 -1.99 -5.05 0.16
C ASN A 300 -0.82 -5.83 -0.48
N PHE A 301 -0.79 -5.95 -1.81
CA PHE A 301 0.34 -6.53 -2.54
C PHE A 301 1.64 -5.71 -2.44
N ALA A 302 1.51 -4.46 -2.01
CA ALA A 302 2.58 -3.50 -1.84
C ALA A 302 2.26 -2.52 -0.70
N ASP A 303 3.29 -1.86 -0.16
CA ASP A 303 3.12 -0.68 0.69
C ASP A 303 3.26 0.58 -0.18
N LEU A 304 2.14 1.27 -0.38
CA LEU A 304 2.02 2.47 -1.21
C LEU A 304 2.87 3.63 -0.68
N ALA A 305 3.32 3.58 0.57
CA ALA A 305 4.23 4.55 1.15
C ALA A 305 5.71 4.35 0.72
N LEU A 306 6.02 3.33 -0.08
CA LEU A 306 7.38 2.99 -0.50
C LEU A 306 7.56 3.11 -2.02
N GLU A 307 8.79 3.39 -2.45
CA GLU A 307 9.17 3.22 -3.86
C GLU A 307 9.31 1.73 -4.20
N PRO A 308 9.00 1.31 -5.45
CA PRO A 308 8.62 2.15 -6.60
C PRO A 308 7.13 2.53 -6.65
N TYR A 309 6.31 2.12 -5.69
CA TYR A 309 4.84 2.23 -5.75
C TYR A 309 4.35 3.67 -5.73
N ILE A 310 5.03 4.56 -5.01
CA ILE A 310 4.82 6.01 -5.06
C ILE A 310 4.94 6.51 -6.51
N SER A 311 6.06 6.20 -7.18
CA SER A 311 6.31 6.63 -8.56
C SER A 311 5.33 6.01 -9.54
N ILE A 312 4.95 4.75 -9.35
CA ILE A 312 3.97 4.04 -10.18
C ILE A 312 2.60 4.71 -10.10
N LEU A 313 2.11 5.00 -8.88
CA LEU A 313 0.80 5.60 -8.66
C LEU A 313 0.76 7.05 -9.16
N ARG A 314 1.86 7.81 -8.96
CA ARG A 314 2.03 9.14 -9.54
C ARG A 314 1.97 9.09 -11.06
N ARG A 315 2.66 8.13 -11.69
CA ARG A 315 2.66 7.94 -13.15
C ARG A 315 1.26 7.63 -13.68
N ALA A 316 0.53 6.71 -13.05
CA ALA A 316 -0.85 6.40 -13.43
C ALA A 316 -1.73 7.67 -13.42
N TYR A 317 -1.61 8.49 -12.38
CA TYR A 317 -2.33 9.77 -12.29
C TYR A 317 -1.89 10.79 -13.35
N THR A 318 -0.59 11.02 -13.54
CA THR A 318 -0.07 12.03 -14.49
C THR A 318 -0.32 11.65 -15.95
N GLU A 319 -0.38 10.36 -16.26
CA GLU A 319 -0.80 9.87 -17.56
C GLU A 319 -2.32 9.96 -17.77
N GLY A 320 -3.09 10.49 -16.81
CA GLY A 320 -4.52 10.79 -16.97
C GLY A 320 -5.45 9.61 -16.71
N HIS A 321 -4.98 8.57 -16.03
CA HIS A 321 -5.85 7.53 -15.49
C HIS A 321 -6.54 8.04 -14.21
N GLN A 322 -7.69 7.45 -13.89
CA GLN A 322 -8.37 7.77 -12.64
C GLN A 322 -7.83 6.89 -11.51
N ILE A 323 -7.52 7.51 -10.37
CA ILE A 323 -7.18 6.82 -9.14
C ILE A 323 -8.42 6.80 -8.23
N ALA A 324 -8.80 5.62 -7.77
CA ALA A 324 -9.91 5.38 -6.86
C ALA A 324 -9.43 4.58 -5.64
N SER A 325 -10.17 4.62 -4.53
CA SER A 325 -9.77 3.91 -3.30
C SER A 325 -10.28 2.47 -3.31
N HIS A 326 -9.46 1.53 -2.84
CA HIS A 326 -9.85 0.14 -2.62
C HIS A 326 -9.67 -0.32 -1.17
N THR A 327 -9.73 0.62 -0.19
CA THR A 327 -9.35 0.42 1.23
C THR A 327 -7.84 0.33 1.44
N LEU A 328 -7.38 0.36 2.69
CA LEU A 328 -5.97 0.27 3.02
C LEU A 328 -5.45 -1.15 2.85
N THR A 329 -6.06 -2.11 3.54
CA THR A 329 -5.56 -3.49 3.70
C THR A 329 -6.44 -4.56 3.05
N HIS A 330 -7.41 -4.15 2.24
CA HIS A 330 -8.35 -5.04 1.54
C HIS A 330 -9.23 -5.94 2.46
N PRO A 331 -9.78 -5.46 3.61
CA PRO A 331 -10.72 -6.26 4.38
C PRO A 331 -12.13 -6.24 3.79
N ASP A 332 -12.92 -7.28 4.06
CA ASP A 332 -14.37 -7.22 3.82
C ASP A 332 -14.99 -6.20 4.77
N LEU A 333 -15.40 -5.05 4.23
CA LEU A 333 -15.98 -3.94 4.98
C LEU A 333 -17.26 -4.33 5.74
N THR A 334 -18.00 -5.34 5.28
CA THR A 334 -19.22 -5.79 5.94
C THR A 334 -18.96 -6.52 7.26
N SER A 335 -17.73 -6.98 7.46
CA SER A 335 -17.26 -7.62 8.70
C SER A 335 -16.73 -6.63 9.74
N LEU A 336 -16.53 -5.36 9.35
CA LEU A 336 -15.91 -4.34 10.17
C LEU A 336 -16.95 -3.48 10.92
N ASN A 337 -16.54 -2.93 12.05
CA ASN A 337 -17.25 -1.80 12.65
C ASN A 337 -16.89 -0.48 11.97
N ALA A 338 -17.67 0.57 12.23
CA ALA A 338 -17.51 1.87 11.58
C ALA A 338 -16.13 2.54 11.80
N ALA A 339 -15.51 2.36 12.97
CA ALA A 339 -14.20 2.95 13.26
C ALA A 339 -13.07 2.21 12.52
N GLN A 340 -13.18 0.89 12.37
CA GLN A 340 -12.28 0.10 11.55
C GLN A 340 -12.40 0.48 10.07
N MET A 341 -13.63 0.57 9.54
CA MET A 341 -13.86 1.04 8.17
C MET A 341 -13.34 2.46 7.95
N TRP A 342 -13.50 3.37 8.92
CA TRP A 342 -12.94 4.71 8.83
C TRP A 342 -11.42 4.66 8.70
N THR A 343 -10.76 3.81 9.47
CA THR A 343 -9.30 3.63 9.42
C THR A 343 -8.88 3.18 8.03
N GLU A 344 -9.55 2.17 7.47
CA GLU A 344 -9.29 1.66 6.13
C GLU A 344 -9.40 2.73 5.04
N MET A 345 -10.46 3.54 5.07
CA MET A 345 -10.67 4.56 4.06
C MET A 345 -9.75 5.78 4.26
N SER A 346 -9.70 6.31 5.49
CA SER A 346 -8.99 7.56 5.78
C SER A 346 -7.48 7.41 5.68
N GLN A 347 -6.91 6.27 6.08
CA GLN A 347 -5.46 6.05 5.94
C GLN A 347 -5.05 5.85 4.49
N ASN A 348 -5.84 5.12 3.70
CA ASN A 348 -5.57 4.99 2.26
C ASN A 348 -5.66 6.36 1.55
N ASP A 349 -6.65 7.17 1.93
CA ASP A 349 -6.77 8.55 1.45
C ASP A 349 -5.57 9.43 1.74
N ILE A 350 -4.96 9.29 2.93
CA ILE A 350 -3.73 10.01 3.29
C ILE A 350 -2.59 9.58 2.38
N LEU A 351 -2.40 8.27 2.19
CA LEU A 351 -1.34 7.75 1.32
C LEU A 351 -1.51 8.26 -0.12
N ILE A 352 -2.70 8.13 -0.69
CA ILE A 352 -2.99 8.61 -2.04
C ILE A 352 -2.79 10.13 -2.12
N ARG A 353 -3.32 10.90 -1.16
CA ARG A 353 -3.17 12.36 -1.12
C ARG A 353 -1.70 12.80 -1.05
N ASN A 354 -0.87 12.10 -0.29
CA ASN A 354 0.56 12.42 -0.19
C ASN A 354 1.29 12.22 -1.52
N ILE A 355 0.78 11.38 -2.42
CA ILE A 355 1.41 11.05 -3.70
C ILE A 355 0.90 11.95 -4.83
N ILE A 356 -0.43 12.15 -4.93
CA ILE A 356 -1.06 12.87 -6.05
C ILE A 356 -1.68 14.22 -5.65
N GLY A 357 -1.56 14.62 -4.38
CA GLY A 357 -2.05 15.88 -3.85
C GLY A 357 -3.57 15.94 -3.61
N LYS A 358 -4.30 14.84 -3.82
CA LYS A 358 -5.78 14.80 -3.75
C LYS A 358 -6.28 13.45 -3.23
N SER A 359 -7.49 13.41 -2.67
CA SER A 359 -8.11 12.15 -2.22
C SER A 359 -9.25 11.70 -3.12
N PRO A 360 -9.35 10.41 -3.46
CA PRO A 360 -10.43 9.91 -4.32
C PRO A 360 -11.81 10.08 -3.70
N VAL A 361 -12.82 10.42 -4.51
CA VAL A 361 -14.24 10.36 -4.11
C VAL A 361 -14.93 9.09 -4.63
N TYR A 362 -14.20 8.23 -5.34
CA TYR A 362 -14.68 6.94 -5.81
C TYR A 362 -13.98 5.84 -5.04
N MET A 363 -14.73 4.82 -4.66
CA MET A 363 -14.16 3.61 -4.07
C MET A 363 -14.91 2.37 -4.56
N ARG A 364 -14.20 1.24 -4.55
CA ARG A 364 -14.78 -0.07 -4.74
C ARG A 364 -14.61 -0.87 -3.45
N PRO A 365 -15.67 -1.46 -2.88
CA PRO A 365 -15.55 -2.33 -1.72
C PRO A 365 -14.82 -3.63 -2.10
N PRO A 366 -13.82 -4.08 -1.32
CA PRO A 366 -13.25 -5.42 -1.45
C PRO A 366 -14.36 -6.49 -1.56
N TYR A 367 -14.16 -7.45 -2.46
CA TYR A 367 -15.10 -8.53 -2.77
C TYR A 367 -16.48 -8.08 -3.32
N GLY A 368 -16.68 -6.78 -3.58
CA GLY A 368 -18.01 -6.23 -3.89
C GLY A 368 -18.99 -6.30 -2.71
N SER A 369 -18.52 -6.61 -1.51
CA SER A 369 -19.34 -6.80 -0.32
C SER A 369 -19.94 -5.47 0.16
N ILE A 370 -21.26 -5.39 0.19
CA ILE A 370 -22.01 -4.18 0.55
C ILE A 370 -23.10 -4.52 1.57
N ASN A 371 -23.24 -3.67 2.60
CA ASN A 371 -24.40 -3.64 3.49
C ASN A 371 -24.81 -2.18 3.80
N ALA A 372 -25.89 -1.97 4.54
CA ALA A 372 -26.39 -0.63 4.87
C ALA A 372 -25.38 0.23 5.65
N LEU A 373 -24.55 -0.39 6.50
CA LEU A 373 -23.52 0.32 7.24
C LEU A 373 -22.39 0.80 6.31
N VAL A 374 -21.97 -0.03 5.35
CA VAL A 374 -20.99 0.36 4.31
C VAL A 374 -21.51 1.54 3.50
N LEU A 375 -22.74 1.46 2.97
CA LEU A 375 -23.30 2.52 2.13
C LEU A 375 -23.48 3.85 2.89
N SER A 376 -23.94 3.79 4.14
CA SER A 376 -24.10 4.99 4.97
C SER A 376 -22.74 5.60 5.35
N ALA A 377 -21.74 4.78 5.64
CA ALA A 377 -20.38 5.22 5.88
C ALA A 377 -19.78 5.91 4.65
N MET A 378 -19.85 5.27 3.47
CA MET A 378 -19.32 5.84 2.23
C MET A 378 -20.00 7.16 1.87
N ALA A 379 -21.32 7.28 1.99
CA ALA A 379 -22.01 8.54 1.76
C ALA A 379 -21.62 9.63 2.76
N THR A 380 -21.45 9.27 4.04
CA THR A 380 -21.03 10.22 5.08
C THR A 380 -19.64 10.78 4.79
N TRP A 381 -18.74 9.96 4.25
CA TRP A 381 -17.35 10.33 3.97
C TRP A 381 -17.13 10.83 2.53
N GLY A 382 -18.21 11.03 1.77
CA GLY A 382 -18.19 11.61 0.44
C GLY A 382 -17.71 10.67 -0.66
N TYR A 383 -17.79 9.35 -0.47
CA TYR A 383 -17.49 8.37 -1.50
C TYR A 383 -18.72 7.98 -2.31
N GLN A 384 -18.46 7.72 -3.59
CA GLN A 384 -19.33 6.97 -4.48
C GLN A 384 -18.85 5.52 -4.54
N VAL A 385 -19.78 4.57 -4.44
CA VAL A 385 -19.50 3.14 -4.43
C VAL A 385 -19.60 2.59 -5.85
N VAL A 386 -18.50 2.06 -6.37
CA VAL A 386 -18.41 1.51 -7.72
C VAL A 386 -18.22 0.00 -7.65
N THR A 387 -19.09 -0.74 -8.32
CA THR A 387 -18.93 -2.18 -8.55
C THR A 387 -18.68 -2.42 -10.05
N TRP A 388 -19.25 -3.46 -10.63
CA TRP A 388 -19.08 -3.83 -12.03
C TRP A 388 -20.37 -4.48 -12.55
N ASN A 389 -20.48 -4.54 -13.87
CA ASN A 389 -21.48 -5.34 -14.58
C ASN A 389 -20.83 -6.27 -15.62
N LEU A 390 -19.51 -6.45 -15.51
CA LEU A 390 -18.72 -7.32 -16.38
C LEU A 390 -17.46 -7.78 -15.61
N ASP A 391 -17.49 -9.01 -15.09
CA ASP A 391 -16.42 -9.61 -14.30
C ASP A 391 -15.56 -10.54 -15.17
N SER A 392 -14.25 -10.32 -15.18
CA SER A 392 -13.34 -11.15 -15.97
C SER A 392 -13.11 -12.52 -15.34
N GLY A 393 -13.25 -12.64 -14.01
CA GLY A 393 -12.83 -13.83 -13.29
C GLY A 393 -11.32 -14.11 -13.39
N ASP A 394 -10.52 -13.12 -13.78
CA ASP A 394 -9.08 -13.23 -14.03
C ASP A 394 -8.27 -13.81 -12.85
N TRP A 395 -8.64 -13.44 -11.63
CA TRP A 395 -8.03 -13.94 -10.41
C TRP A 395 -8.14 -15.47 -10.25
N ALA A 396 -9.21 -16.09 -10.80
CA ALA A 396 -9.44 -17.53 -10.72
C ALA A 396 -8.57 -18.32 -11.72
N HIS A 397 -8.05 -17.65 -12.75
CA HIS A 397 -7.27 -18.24 -13.85
C HIS A 397 -5.84 -17.69 -13.93
N ASN A 398 -5.35 -17.12 -12.83
CA ASN A 398 -4.01 -16.56 -12.76
C ASN A 398 -2.95 -17.64 -13.03
N ASN A 399 -2.03 -17.38 -13.96
CA ASN A 399 -1.02 -18.32 -14.44
C ASN A 399 -1.56 -19.55 -15.21
N ASP A 400 -2.83 -19.52 -15.63
CA ASP A 400 -3.40 -20.50 -16.57
C ASP A 400 -3.06 -20.11 -18.01
N SER A 401 -2.57 -21.07 -18.81
CA SER A 401 -2.34 -20.88 -20.24
C SER A 401 -3.63 -20.60 -21.02
N ASN A 402 -4.79 -21.02 -20.49
CA ASN A 402 -6.11 -20.81 -21.07
C ASN A 402 -6.84 -19.58 -20.52
N MET A 403 -6.19 -18.77 -19.67
CA MET A 403 -6.80 -17.61 -18.98
C MET A 403 -7.64 -16.73 -19.91
N ILE A 404 -7.15 -16.41 -21.11
CA ILE A 404 -7.91 -15.58 -22.06
C ILE A 404 -9.25 -16.21 -22.41
N ALA A 405 -9.30 -17.52 -22.68
CA ALA A 405 -10.52 -18.21 -23.08
C ALA A 405 -11.52 -18.32 -21.91
N GLU A 406 -11.02 -18.60 -20.70
CA GLU A 406 -11.86 -18.68 -19.50
C GLU A 406 -12.42 -17.31 -19.13
N ASN A 407 -11.60 -16.26 -19.13
CA ASN A 407 -12.07 -14.91 -18.86
C ASN A 407 -13.06 -14.42 -19.92
N ASP A 408 -12.87 -14.81 -21.19
CA ASP A 408 -13.83 -14.50 -22.25
C ASP A 408 -15.17 -15.21 -22.06
N ALA A 409 -15.16 -16.43 -21.51
CA ALA A 409 -16.37 -17.15 -21.14
C ALA A 409 -17.10 -16.46 -19.98
N SER A 410 -16.38 -15.97 -18.97
CA SER A 410 -16.94 -15.14 -17.89
C SER A 410 -17.60 -13.87 -18.44
N TYR A 411 -16.90 -13.12 -19.29
CA TYR A 411 -17.47 -11.96 -19.98
C TYR A 411 -18.69 -12.33 -20.83
N ALA A 412 -18.66 -13.45 -21.55
CA ALA A 412 -19.80 -13.89 -22.36
C ALA A 412 -21.03 -14.20 -21.52
N ASN A 413 -20.86 -14.77 -20.32
CA ASN A 413 -21.95 -15.04 -19.38
C ASN A 413 -22.56 -13.73 -18.88
N ASP A 414 -21.74 -12.76 -18.47
CA ASP A 414 -22.21 -11.46 -17.99
C ASP A 414 -22.86 -10.61 -19.08
N MET A 415 -22.40 -10.74 -20.33
CA MET A 415 -23.02 -10.07 -21.47
C MET A 415 -24.31 -10.77 -21.97
N ALA A 416 -24.63 -11.97 -21.48
CA ALA A 416 -25.78 -12.73 -21.96
C ALA A 416 -27.10 -11.96 -21.70
N GLY A 417 -27.88 -11.76 -22.76
CA GLY A 417 -29.15 -11.01 -22.68
C GLY A 417 -29.00 -9.49 -22.73
N HIS A 418 -27.79 -8.96 -22.79
CA HIS A 418 -27.54 -7.53 -22.96
C HIS A 418 -27.39 -7.15 -24.44
N PRO A 419 -28.03 -6.06 -24.92
CA PRO A 419 -27.87 -5.61 -26.29
C PRO A 419 -26.46 -5.05 -26.51
N ILE A 420 -25.64 -5.73 -27.30
CA ILE A 420 -24.29 -5.30 -27.68
C ILE A 420 -24.34 -4.70 -29.10
N PRO A 421 -23.70 -3.54 -29.38
CA PRO A 421 -22.80 -2.78 -28.49
C PRO A 421 -23.50 -1.68 -27.66
N ALA A 422 -24.83 -1.67 -27.54
CA ALA A 422 -25.53 -0.58 -26.85
C ALA A 422 -25.25 -0.53 -25.33
N THR A 423 -25.05 -1.69 -24.70
CA THR A 423 -24.87 -1.81 -23.26
C THR A 423 -23.52 -1.24 -22.81
N PRO A 424 -23.47 -0.25 -21.91
CA PRO A 424 -22.21 0.18 -21.32
C PRO A 424 -21.67 -0.78 -20.27
N PHE A 425 -20.36 -0.73 -20.05
CA PHE A 425 -19.69 -1.60 -19.08
C PHE A 425 -18.75 -0.86 -18.14
N ILE A 426 -18.73 -1.29 -16.89
CA ILE A 426 -17.63 -1.13 -15.95
C ILE A 426 -17.10 -2.53 -15.69
N SER A 427 -15.85 -2.79 -16.10
CA SER A 427 -15.24 -4.12 -15.97
C SER A 427 -14.57 -4.31 -14.61
N LEU A 428 -14.43 -5.55 -14.15
CA LEU A 428 -13.57 -5.95 -13.04
C LEU A 428 -12.43 -6.84 -13.54
N GLN A 429 -11.21 -6.48 -13.17
CA GLN A 429 -9.97 -7.25 -13.33
C GLN A 429 -8.92 -6.67 -12.35
N HIS A 430 -7.77 -7.31 -12.20
CA HIS A 430 -6.81 -7.04 -11.13
C HIS A 430 -5.39 -6.94 -11.68
N ASP A 431 -4.63 -5.93 -11.25
CA ASP A 431 -3.30 -5.68 -11.83
C ASP A 431 -2.20 -6.65 -11.37
N PHE A 432 -2.46 -7.47 -10.34
CA PHE A 432 -1.53 -8.51 -9.87
C PHE A 432 -1.51 -9.76 -10.76
N VAL A 433 -2.49 -9.92 -11.67
CA VAL A 433 -2.64 -11.14 -12.48
C VAL A 433 -1.47 -11.31 -13.45
N ILE A 434 -0.92 -12.52 -13.47
CA ILE A 434 0.15 -12.92 -14.40
C ILE A 434 -0.45 -12.94 -15.81
N ASN A 435 0.22 -12.26 -16.74
CA ASN A 435 -0.25 -12.01 -18.11
C ASN A 435 -1.43 -11.03 -18.23
N GLU A 436 -1.68 -10.17 -17.23
CA GLU A 436 -2.74 -9.16 -17.29
C GLU A 436 -2.63 -8.25 -18.53
N ILE A 437 -1.41 -7.93 -18.97
CA ILE A 437 -1.19 -7.14 -20.18
C ILE A 437 -1.82 -7.80 -21.42
N ASN A 438 -1.68 -9.12 -21.56
CA ASN A 438 -2.23 -9.87 -22.69
C ASN A 438 -3.77 -9.91 -22.61
N TRP A 439 -4.32 -10.08 -21.40
CA TRP A 439 -5.75 -10.04 -21.17
C TRP A 439 -6.33 -8.65 -21.48
N ALA A 440 -5.81 -7.60 -20.85
CA ALA A 440 -6.26 -6.23 -21.09
C ALA A 440 -6.14 -5.83 -22.58
N LEU A 441 -5.09 -6.24 -23.29
CA LEU A 441 -4.96 -6.00 -24.73
C LEU A 441 -6.04 -6.75 -25.55
N HIS A 442 -6.36 -7.98 -25.17
CA HIS A 442 -7.45 -8.75 -25.76
C HIS A 442 -8.79 -8.01 -25.58
N VAL A 443 -9.10 -7.56 -24.36
CA VAL A 443 -10.30 -6.78 -24.03
C VAL A 443 -10.36 -5.48 -24.85
N ILE A 444 -9.28 -4.71 -24.88
CA ILE A 444 -9.19 -3.46 -25.63
C ILE A 444 -9.49 -3.69 -27.11
N THR A 445 -8.87 -4.71 -27.71
CA THR A 445 -9.08 -5.05 -29.12
C THR A 445 -10.53 -5.45 -29.40
N LYS A 446 -11.09 -6.35 -28.57
CA LYS A 446 -12.45 -6.84 -28.70
C LYS A 446 -13.48 -5.72 -28.65
N PHE A 447 -13.44 -4.88 -27.60
CA PHE A 447 -14.45 -3.84 -27.41
C PHE A 447 -14.27 -2.64 -28.35
N LYS A 448 -13.04 -2.31 -28.78
CA LYS A 448 -12.85 -1.33 -29.86
C LYS A 448 -13.45 -1.81 -31.19
N ASN A 449 -13.28 -3.08 -31.54
CA ASN A 449 -13.89 -3.66 -32.75
C ASN A 449 -15.42 -3.65 -32.70
N LEU A 450 -16.01 -3.71 -31.50
CA LEU A 450 -17.44 -3.55 -31.27
C LEU A 450 -17.90 -2.07 -31.25
N GLY A 451 -16.97 -1.11 -31.36
CA GLY A 451 -17.26 0.32 -31.42
C GLY A 451 -17.41 1.00 -30.06
N TYR A 452 -16.83 0.43 -28.99
CA TYR A 452 -16.83 1.05 -27.67
C TYR A 452 -15.76 2.15 -27.56
N SER A 453 -16.07 3.16 -26.77
CA SER A 453 -15.11 4.17 -26.30
C SER A 453 -14.64 3.80 -24.89
N PHE A 454 -13.32 3.68 -24.74
CA PHE A 454 -12.72 3.44 -23.44
C PHE A 454 -12.64 4.74 -22.65
N VAL A 455 -13.10 4.70 -21.40
CA VAL A 455 -13.24 5.87 -20.52
C VAL A 455 -12.83 5.52 -19.09
N THR A 456 -12.48 6.51 -18.30
CA THR A 456 -12.41 6.37 -16.83
C THR A 456 -13.81 6.20 -16.24
N VAL A 457 -13.93 5.74 -14.99
CA VAL A 457 -15.22 5.64 -14.29
C VAL A 457 -15.88 7.02 -14.14
N GLY A 458 -15.11 8.07 -13.91
CA GLY A 458 -15.62 9.44 -13.85
C GLY A 458 -16.23 9.90 -15.19
N GLU A 459 -15.54 9.70 -16.30
CA GLU A 459 -16.05 9.98 -17.65
C GLU A 459 -17.28 9.13 -18.02
N CYS A 460 -17.25 7.84 -17.65
CA CYS A 460 -18.36 6.89 -17.73
C CYS A 460 -19.63 7.41 -17.03
N LEU A 461 -19.47 8.26 -16.01
CA LEU A 461 -20.57 8.89 -15.27
C LEU A 461 -20.86 10.33 -15.71
N GLY A 462 -20.15 10.85 -16.71
CA GLY A 462 -20.26 12.23 -17.18
C GLY A 462 -19.74 13.26 -16.16
N VAL A 463 -18.81 12.86 -15.29
CA VAL A 463 -18.24 13.72 -14.23
C VAL A 463 -16.86 14.21 -14.68
N PRO A 464 -16.58 15.52 -14.63
CA PRO A 464 -15.28 16.06 -15.03
C PRO A 464 -14.16 15.65 -14.06
N ALA A 465 -12.93 15.54 -14.56
CA ALA A 465 -11.75 15.09 -13.77
C ALA A 465 -11.48 15.90 -12.50
N SER A 466 -11.89 17.17 -12.47
CA SER A 466 -11.79 18.03 -11.28
C SER A 466 -12.65 17.55 -10.11
N GLN A 467 -13.66 16.72 -10.36
CA GLN A 467 -14.60 16.21 -9.36
C GLN A 467 -14.36 14.73 -9.00
N TRP A 468 -13.31 14.10 -9.53
CA TRP A 468 -12.97 12.72 -9.14
C TRP A 468 -12.26 12.63 -7.79
N TYR A 469 -11.87 13.79 -7.27
CA TYR A 469 -11.09 13.93 -6.05
C TYR A 469 -11.59 15.09 -5.21
N ARG A 470 -11.21 15.10 -3.93
CA ARG A 470 -11.38 16.19 -2.98
C ARG A 470 -10.07 16.67 -2.41
#